data_AF-A0A3C1XB21-F1
#
_entry.id   AF-A0A3C1XB21-F1
#
_cell.length_a   1.000
_cell.length_b   1.000
_cell.length_c   1.000
_cell.angle_alpha   90.00
_cell.angle_beta   90.00
_cell.angle_gamma   90.00
#
_symmetry.space_group_name_H-M   'P 1'
#
loop_
_entity.id
_entity.type
_entity.pdbx_description
1 polymer ?
#
loop_
_entity_poly.entity_id
_entity_poly.type
_entity_poly.pdbx_seq_one_letter_code
_entity_poly.pdbx_strand_id
1 'polypeptide(L)'
;PDQINFSIMAPGTIFTMANEQYRYLENMGNRNHMIIRNHVTPALSFNAQNAYLDSWYTGELASEVRAMVQPVRENFVTGNVENASITWSEAWRWLPDNIDDFPEVAADVTQVDASGTRRAFALSLADVARLSGPGRAFPSRTSREAPNFMWWWTRTPAVLGESAWDVNRVEMSGMLSNRAANNVSAVGGVRPALIIRQ
;
A
#
# COMPACT_ATOMS: atom_id res chain seq x y z
N PRO A 1 6.30 14.09 -16.53
CA PRO A 1 6.95 13.12 -15.61
C PRO A 1 8.47 13.23 -15.61
N ASP A 2 9.04 13.43 -16.79
CA ASP A 2 10.48 13.33 -17.12
C ASP A 2 11.41 14.30 -16.37
N GLN A 3 10.87 15.25 -15.60
CA GLN A 3 11.65 16.16 -14.76
C GLN A 3 11.94 15.62 -13.35
N ILE A 4 11.19 14.62 -12.90
CA ILE A 4 11.46 13.97 -11.61
C ILE A 4 12.61 12.99 -11.82
N ASN A 5 13.60 12.96 -10.95
CA ASN A 5 14.61 11.90 -10.96
C ASN A 5 14.41 10.98 -9.75
N PHE A 6 13.78 9.82 -9.97
CA PHE A 6 13.48 8.88 -8.90
C PHE A 6 14.74 8.18 -8.34
N SER A 7 15.84 8.14 -9.10
CA SER A 7 17.07 7.45 -8.67
C SER A 7 17.78 8.11 -7.48
N ILE A 8 17.52 9.40 -7.26
CA ILE A 8 18.08 10.19 -6.15
C ILE A 8 17.04 10.51 -5.07
N MET A 9 15.80 10.04 -5.23
CA MET A 9 14.71 10.36 -4.31
C MET A 9 14.80 9.49 -3.06
N ALA A 10 14.76 10.13 -1.89
CA ALA A 10 14.75 9.41 -0.63
C ALA A 10 13.40 8.72 -0.40
N PRO A 11 13.36 7.47 0.12
CA PRO A 11 12.13 6.83 0.57
C PRO A 11 11.31 7.75 1.48
N GLY A 12 10.00 7.83 1.24
CA GLY A 12 9.07 8.67 1.99
C GLY A 12 8.93 10.10 1.46
N THR A 13 9.75 10.54 0.49
CA THR A 13 9.60 11.84 -0.15
C THR A 13 8.21 11.98 -0.79
N ILE A 14 7.54 13.10 -0.49
CA ILE A 14 6.31 13.50 -1.16
C ILE A 14 6.65 14.32 -2.39
N PHE A 15 6.04 13.99 -3.53
CA PHE A 15 6.24 14.69 -4.79
C PHE A 15 4.94 14.77 -5.58
N THR A 16 4.88 15.68 -6.54
CA THR A 16 3.72 15.85 -7.43
C THR A 16 4.11 15.44 -8.85
N MET A 17 3.30 14.59 -9.47
CA MET A 17 3.47 14.17 -10.86
C MET A 17 2.10 14.13 -11.52
N ALA A 18 1.98 14.76 -12.70
CA ALA A 18 0.71 14.83 -13.44
C ALA A 18 -0.47 15.33 -12.57
N ASN A 19 -0.23 16.40 -11.80
CA ASN A 19 -1.19 17.02 -10.87
C ASN A 19 -1.70 16.13 -9.71
N GLU A 20 -1.13 14.93 -9.53
CA GLU A 20 -1.43 14.06 -8.39
C GLU A 20 -0.22 13.99 -7.45
N GLN A 21 -0.48 13.99 -6.16
CA GLN A 21 0.57 13.88 -5.14
C GLN A 21 0.81 12.41 -4.82
N TYR A 22 2.08 12.02 -4.79
CA TYR A 22 2.53 10.68 -4.49
C TYR A 22 3.56 10.71 -3.37
N ARG A 23 3.70 9.58 -2.69
CA ARG A 23 4.82 9.26 -1.81
C ARG A 23 5.70 8.25 -2.53
N TYR A 24 7.00 8.54 -2.59
CA TYR A 24 8.00 7.60 -3.07
C TYR A 24 8.21 6.50 -2.02
N LEU A 25 8.12 5.23 -2.42
CA LEU A 25 8.26 4.11 -1.50
C LEU A 25 9.67 3.55 -1.55
N GLU A 26 10.13 3.10 -2.72
CA GLU A 26 11.46 2.51 -2.84
C GLU A 26 11.96 2.42 -4.29
N ASN A 27 13.24 2.09 -4.42
CA ASN A 27 13.87 1.69 -5.67
C ASN A 27 13.77 0.18 -5.80
N MET A 28 13.06 -0.30 -6.81
CA MET A 28 12.82 -1.72 -7.09
C MET A 28 13.90 -2.32 -8.02
N GLY A 29 14.97 -1.57 -8.31
CA GLY A 29 16.00 -1.95 -9.29
C GLY A 29 15.48 -1.88 -10.73
N ASN A 30 16.38 -2.06 -11.71
CA ASN A 30 16.03 -2.05 -13.14
C ASN A 30 15.23 -0.80 -13.58
N ARG A 31 15.51 0.34 -12.94
CA ARG A 31 14.81 1.62 -13.13
C ARG A 31 13.31 1.58 -12.77
N ASN A 32 12.89 0.58 -12.01
CA ASN A 32 11.54 0.47 -11.48
C ASN A 32 11.49 1.13 -10.10
N HIS A 33 10.40 1.82 -9.83
CA HIS A 33 10.20 2.61 -8.64
C HIS A 33 8.79 2.37 -8.10
N MET A 34 8.67 2.02 -6.82
CA MET A 34 7.36 1.88 -6.20
C MET A 34 6.92 3.22 -5.61
N ILE A 35 5.69 3.60 -5.89
CA ILE A 35 5.07 4.84 -5.40
C ILE A 35 3.65 4.54 -4.92
N ILE A 36 3.15 5.34 -3.99
CA ILE A 36 1.76 5.28 -3.54
C ILE A 36 1.13 6.66 -3.66
N ARG A 37 -0.13 6.72 -4.09
CA ARG A 37 -0.91 7.95 -4.05
C ARG A 37 -0.88 8.51 -2.63
N ASN A 38 -0.58 9.80 -2.48
CA ASN A 38 -0.44 10.35 -1.15
C ASN A 38 -1.79 10.42 -0.44
N HIS A 39 -2.86 10.78 -1.15
CA HIS A 39 -4.22 10.84 -0.64
C HIS A 39 -4.94 9.49 -0.67
N VAL A 40 -5.92 9.34 0.22
CA VAL A 40 -6.84 8.20 0.30
C VAL A 40 -8.15 8.60 -0.36
N THR A 41 -8.76 7.68 -1.08
CA THR A 41 -10.15 7.82 -1.50
C THR A 41 -11.06 7.28 -0.39
N PRO A 42 -11.79 8.15 0.33
CA PRO A 42 -12.62 7.73 1.45
C PRO A 42 -13.87 6.98 0.98
N ALA A 43 -14.65 6.49 1.95
CA ALA A 43 -15.96 5.89 1.75
C ALA A 43 -15.94 4.67 0.82
N LEU A 44 -14.83 3.93 0.83
CA LEU A 44 -14.67 2.68 0.11
C LEU A 44 -14.37 1.56 1.11
N SER A 45 -15.14 0.47 1.00
CA SER A 45 -14.90 -0.74 1.77
C SER A 45 -13.76 -1.56 1.17
N PHE A 46 -13.25 -2.52 1.94
CA PHE A 46 -12.27 -3.49 1.44
C PHE A 46 -12.84 -4.27 0.25
N ASN A 47 -14.13 -4.65 0.32
CA ASN A 47 -14.81 -5.37 -0.77
C ASN A 47 -14.92 -4.56 -2.07
N ALA A 48 -14.89 -3.23 -1.99
CA ALA A 48 -14.89 -2.34 -3.15
C ALA A 48 -13.48 -2.00 -3.67
N GLN A 49 -12.42 -2.46 -2.98
CA GLN A 49 -11.04 -2.02 -3.23
C GLN A 49 -10.58 -2.31 -4.65
N ASN A 50 -10.72 -3.55 -5.12
CA ASN A 50 -10.24 -3.94 -6.46
C ASN A 50 -10.98 -3.20 -7.57
N ALA A 51 -12.30 -3.11 -7.48
CA ALA A 51 -13.11 -2.38 -8.46
C ALA A 51 -12.71 -0.90 -8.53
N TYR A 52 -12.43 -0.26 -7.39
CA TYR A 52 -11.96 1.12 -7.36
C TYR A 52 -10.54 1.27 -7.92
N LEU A 53 -9.61 0.37 -7.59
CA LEU A 53 -8.24 0.41 -8.13
C LEU A 53 -8.25 0.32 -9.66
N ASP A 54 -9.11 -0.54 -10.21
CA ASP A 54 -9.25 -0.72 -11.65
C ASP A 54 -9.88 0.52 -12.31
N SER A 55 -10.94 1.10 -11.71
CA SER A 55 -11.55 2.33 -12.22
C SER A 55 -10.62 3.54 -12.12
N TRP A 56 -9.88 3.68 -11.03
CA TRP A 56 -8.91 4.75 -10.84
C TRP A 56 -7.77 4.64 -11.87
N TYR A 57 -7.21 3.44 -12.07
CA TYR A 57 -6.14 3.22 -13.03
C TYR A 57 -6.55 3.51 -14.48
N THR A 58 -7.78 3.16 -14.85
CA THR A 58 -8.27 3.33 -16.24
C THR A 58 -8.86 4.71 -16.51
N GLY A 59 -9.54 5.32 -15.53
CA GLY A 59 -10.31 6.55 -15.70
C GLY A 59 -9.69 7.80 -15.09
N GLU A 60 -8.97 7.69 -13.97
CA GLU A 60 -8.45 8.85 -13.22
C GLU A 60 -6.93 9.04 -13.38
N LEU A 61 -6.17 7.96 -13.48
CA LEU A 61 -4.72 8.03 -13.60
C LEU A 61 -4.32 8.66 -14.94
N ALA A 62 -3.53 9.73 -14.86
CA ALA A 62 -3.03 10.43 -16.03
C ALA A 62 -2.33 9.47 -17.02
N SER A 63 -2.63 9.62 -18.30
CA SER A 63 -2.23 8.68 -19.35
C SER A 63 -0.71 8.49 -19.45
N GLU A 64 0.05 9.57 -19.24
CA GLU A 64 1.51 9.60 -19.22
C GLU A 64 2.08 8.87 -18.01
N VAL A 65 1.38 8.87 -16.86
CA VAL A 65 1.77 8.06 -15.70
C VAL A 65 1.46 6.59 -15.96
N ARG A 66 0.26 6.31 -16.49
CA ARG A 66 -0.17 4.96 -16.86
C ARG A 66 0.79 4.30 -17.86
N ALA A 67 1.37 5.07 -18.79
CA ALA A 67 2.36 4.58 -19.75
C ALA A 67 3.65 4.04 -19.09
N MET A 68 4.03 4.57 -17.93
CA MET A 68 5.21 4.13 -17.17
C MET A 68 4.93 2.91 -16.27
N VAL A 69 3.66 2.61 -15.99
CA VAL A 69 3.28 1.55 -15.03
C VAL A 69 3.77 0.19 -15.52
N GLN A 70 4.44 -0.52 -14.62
CA GLN A 70 4.95 -1.86 -14.83
C GLN A 70 3.90 -2.90 -14.46
N PRO A 71 3.92 -4.07 -15.13
CA PRO A 71 3.01 -5.14 -14.79
C PRO A 71 3.35 -5.74 -13.41
N VAL A 72 2.31 -6.10 -12.68
CA VAL A 72 2.36 -6.87 -11.43
C VAL A 72 1.50 -8.12 -11.60
N ARG A 73 1.62 -9.10 -10.70
CA ARG A 73 0.83 -10.33 -10.74
C ARG A 73 -0.66 -10.02 -10.97
N GLU A 74 -1.28 -10.78 -11.87
CA GLU A 74 -2.72 -10.63 -12.16
C GLU A 74 -3.57 -10.94 -10.92
N ASN A 75 -3.19 -12.00 -10.21
CA ASN A 75 -3.82 -12.46 -8.98
C ASN A 75 -2.79 -12.50 -7.85
N PHE A 76 -3.07 -11.81 -6.74
CA PHE A 76 -2.27 -11.89 -5.52
C PHE A 76 -2.73 -13.07 -4.67
N VAL A 77 -1.79 -13.90 -4.23
CA VAL A 77 -2.03 -14.90 -3.17
C VAL A 77 -1.72 -14.22 -1.85
N THR A 78 -2.75 -13.64 -1.22
CA THR A 78 -2.58 -12.76 -0.06
C THR A 78 -2.42 -13.51 1.26
N GLY A 79 -2.86 -14.77 1.31
CA GLY A 79 -3.19 -15.46 2.55
C GLY A 79 -4.20 -14.68 3.41
N ASN A 80 -4.28 -15.02 4.69
CA ASN A 80 -4.92 -14.22 5.73
C ASN A 80 -4.25 -14.50 7.07
N VAL A 81 -4.29 -13.53 7.99
CA VAL A 81 -3.81 -13.73 9.36
C VAL A 81 -4.58 -12.85 10.33
N GLU A 82 -5.10 -13.45 11.39
CA GLU A 82 -5.85 -12.73 12.41
C GLU A 82 -4.96 -11.77 13.20
N ASN A 83 -5.52 -10.63 13.60
CA ASN A 83 -4.78 -9.64 14.41
C ASN A 83 -4.25 -10.24 15.73
N ALA A 84 -5.01 -11.15 16.34
CA ALA A 84 -4.64 -11.81 17.58
C ALA A 84 -3.47 -12.80 17.43
N SER A 85 -3.18 -13.25 16.21
CA SER A 85 -2.08 -14.20 15.92
C SER A 85 -0.75 -13.49 15.63
N ILE A 86 -0.76 -12.17 15.48
CA ILE A 86 0.44 -11.36 15.26
C ILE A 86 1.07 -10.94 16.60
N THR A 87 2.34 -11.26 16.74
CA THR A 87 3.23 -10.70 17.77
C THR A 87 3.95 -9.47 17.22
N TRP A 88 4.37 -8.54 18.08
CA TRP A 88 4.86 -7.23 17.67
C TRP A 88 6.29 -6.99 18.15
N SER A 89 7.16 -6.60 17.22
CA SER A 89 8.51 -6.16 17.54
C SER A 89 8.53 -4.66 17.85
N GLU A 90 9.43 -4.28 18.77
CA GLU A 90 9.67 -2.91 19.27
C GLU A 90 8.48 -2.27 20.01
N ALA A 91 7.36 -2.09 19.32
CA ALA A 91 6.17 -1.44 19.84
C ALA A 91 4.90 -2.14 19.36
N TRP A 92 3.89 -2.17 20.22
CA TRP A 92 2.59 -2.74 19.89
C TRP A 92 2.03 -2.15 18.58
N ARG A 93 1.61 -3.05 17.67
CA ARG A 93 1.05 -2.75 16.35
C ARG A 93 1.94 -1.95 15.40
N TRP A 94 3.26 -1.97 15.64
CA TRP A 94 4.24 -1.37 14.74
C TRP A 94 4.70 -2.33 13.64
N LEU A 95 5.50 -3.35 13.98
CA LEU A 95 6.03 -4.33 13.04
C LEU A 95 5.63 -5.73 13.51
N PRO A 96 5.02 -6.56 12.64
CA PRO A 96 4.82 -7.98 12.95
C PRO A 96 6.18 -8.66 13.16
N ASP A 97 6.35 -9.36 14.27
CA ASP A 97 7.59 -10.10 14.60
C ASP A 97 7.57 -11.53 14.03
N ASN A 98 6.38 -12.10 13.87
CA ASN A 98 6.17 -13.48 13.44
C ASN A 98 5.45 -13.59 12.08
N ILE A 99 5.64 -12.62 11.17
CA ILE A 99 4.98 -12.69 9.86
C ILE A 99 5.39 -13.92 9.06
N ASP A 100 6.61 -14.40 9.26
CA ASP A 100 7.17 -15.58 8.56
C ASP A 100 6.50 -16.90 8.98
N ASP A 101 5.76 -16.94 10.10
CA ASP A 101 4.92 -18.08 10.49
C ASP A 101 3.68 -18.21 9.58
N PHE A 102 3.38 -17.19 8.78
CA PHE A 102 2.26 -17.12 7.84
C PHE A 102 2.79 -16.99 6.40
N PRO A 103 3.25 -18.08 5.78
CA PRO A 103 4.07 -18.03 4.56
C PRO A 103 3.37 -17.36 3.37
N GLU A 104 2.05 -17.52 3.22
CA GLU A 104 1.30 -16.84 2.15
C GLU A 104 1.27 -15.32 2.37
N VAL A 105 1.08 -14.88 3.62
CA VAL A 105 1.07 -13.46 3.98
C VAL A 105 2.46 -12.86 3.81
N ALA A 106 3.51 -13.54 4.29
CA ALA A 106 4.90 -13.11 4.15
C ALA A 106 5.35 -13.05 2.69
N ALA A 107 4.88 -13.99 1.85
CA ALA A 107 5.22 -14.04 0.43
C ALA A 107 4.42 -13.05 -0.44
N ASP A 108 3.35 -12.44 0.07
CA ASP A 108 2.56 -11.43 -0.62
C ASP A 108 3.29 -10.08 -0.68
N VAL A 109 4.50 -10.05 -1.22
CA VAL A 109 5.27 -8.84 -1.50
C VAL A 109 5.07 -8.45 -2.96
N THR A 110 4.74 -7.19 -3.22
CA THR A 110 4.50 -6.74 -4.60
C THR A 110 5.83 -6.61 -5.35
N GLN A 111 5.90 -7.24 -6.53
CA GLN A 111 7.05 -7.21 -7.42
C GLN A 111 6.61 -6.95 -8.86
N VAL A 112 7.54 -6.49 -9.70
CA VAL A 112 7.32 -6.46 -11.15
C VAL A 112 7.19 -7.90 -11.64
N ASP A 113 6.14 -8.17 -12.41
CA ASP A 113 5.90 -9.46 -13.05
C ASP A 113 5.66 -9.23 -14.54
N ALA A 114 6.62 -9.61 -15.37
CA ALA A 114 6.54 -9.41 -16.82
C ALA A 114 5.39 -10.19 -17.48
N SER A 115 4.88 -11.25 -16.82
CA SER A 115 3.73 -12.03 -17.26
C SER A 115 2.39 -11.48 -16.77
N GLY A 116 2.42 -10.50 -15.86
CA GLY A 116 1.25 -9.92 -15.23
C GLY A 116 0.64 -8.74 -15.99
N THR A 117 -0.16 -7.96 -15.27
CA THR A 117 -0.95 -6.86 -15.83
C THR A 117 -0.49 -5.52 -15.27
N ARG A 118 -0.37 -4.51 -16.14
CA ARG A 118 -0.14 -3.12 -15.72
C ARG A 118 -1.41 -2.61 -15.04
N ARG A 119 -1.36 -2.40 -13.73
CA ARG A 119 -2.51 -1.98 -12.92
C ARG A 119 -2.07 -1.24 -11.66
N ALA A 120 -3.00 -0.56 -11.02
CA ALA A 120 -2.86 -0.16 -9.63
C ALA A 120 -3.11 -1.33 -8.69
N PHE A 121 -2.52 -1.26 -7.50
CA PHE A 121 -2.69 -2.25 -6.44
C PHE A 121 -2.79 -1.57 -5.07
N ALA A 122 -3.32 -2.25 -4.06
CA ALA A 122 -3.17 -1.85 -2.66
C ALA A 122 -1.98 -2.60 -2.05
N LEU A 123 -1.22 -1.97 -1.15
CA LEU A 123 -0.11 -2.64 -0.45
C LEU A 123 -0.64 -3.78 0.45
N SER A 124 0.10 -4.86 0.57
CA SER A 124 -0.19 -5.94 1.55
C SER A 124 0.34 -5.58 2.94
N LEU A 125 -0.01 -6.40 3.93
CA LEU A 125 0.62 -6.38 5.24
C LEU A 125 2.15 -6.55 5.14
N ALA A 126 2.62 -7.47 4.30
CA ALA A 126 4.06 -7.70 4.08
C ALA A 126 4.75 -6.51 3.40
N ASP A 127 4.12 -5.89 2.41
CA ASP A 127 4.63 -4.64 1.80
C ASP A 127 4.76 -3.54 2.86
N VAL A 128 3.74 -3.34 3.68
CA VAL A 128 3.77 -2.32 4.75
C VAL A 128 4.87 -2.61 5.76
N ALA A 129 5.02 -3.86 6.22
CA ALA A 129 6.08 -4.25 7.15
C ALA A 129 7.47 -3.98 6.55
N ARG A 130 7.70 -4.43 5.30
CA ARG A 130 8.96 -4.27 4.58
C ARG A 130 9.30 -2.81 4.27
N LEU A 131 8.30 -1.97 4.00
CA LEU A 131 8.48 -0.54 3.72
C LEU A 131 8.60 0.33 5.00
N SER A 132 8.57 -0.30 6.17
CA SER A 132 8.63 0.39 7.46
C SER A 132 9.94 0.19 8.19
N GLY A 133 10.38 1.22 8.91
CA GLY A 133 11.62 1.25 9.67
C GLY A 133 12.61 2.31 9.17
N PRO A 134 13.69 2.58 9.93
CA PRO A 134 14.66 3.63 9.61
C PRO A 134 15.17 3.55 8.17
N GLY A 135 15.17 4.69 7.47
CA GLY A 135 15.63 4.79 6.07
C GLY A 135 14.66 4.25 5.01
N ARG A 136 13.46 3.79 5.40
CA ARG A 136 12.42 3.29 4.49
C ARG A 136 11.30 4.31 4.31
N ALA A 137 10.33 3.98 3.45
CA ALA A 137 9.20 4.86 3.10
C ALA A 137 8.39 5.33 4.31
N PHE A 138 8.32 4.46 5.32
CA PHE A 138 7.63 4.69 6.58
C PHE A 138 8.61 4.55 7.75
N PRO A 139 9.42 5.59 8.06
CA PRO A 139 10.43 5.51 9.11
C PRO A 139 9.86 5.36 10.53
N SER A 140 8.59 5.70 10.74
CA SER A 140 7.91 5.63 12.04
C SER A 140 6.44 5.24 11.88
N ARG A 141 5.76 4.89 12.97
CA ARG A 141 4.30 4.63 12.98
C ARG A 141 3.52 5.74 12.28
N THR A 142 3.67 6.97 12.75
CA THR A 142 2.93 8.13 12.23
C THR A 142 3.19 8.40 10.75
N SER A 143 4.35 8.01 10.22
CA SER A 143 4.66 8.21 8.80
C SER A 143 3.85 7.34 7.83
N ARG A 144 3.26 6.23 8.31
CA ARG A 144 2.36 5.37 7.51
C ARG A 144 1.01 6.03 7.24
N GLU A 145 0.62 6.97 8.09
CA GLU A 145 -0.66 7.64 7.97
C GLU A 145 -0.77 8.38 6.63
N ALA A 146 -1.98 8.42 6.09
CA ALA A 146 -2.26 9.30 4.97
C ALA A 146 -2.54 10.73 5.47
N PRO A 147 -2.34 11.77 4.63
CA PRO A 147 -2.70 13.14 4.97
C PRO A 147 -4.16 13.27 5.44
N ASN A 148 -4.45 14.36 6.16
CA ASN A 148 -5.78 14.70 6.66
C ASN A 148 -6.37 13.69 7.66
N PHE A 149 -5.50 13.03 8.42
CA PHE A 149 -5.89 12.10 9.47
C PHE A 149 -6.77 10.97 8.94
N MET A 150 -6.27 10.26 7.90
CA MET A 150 -7.00 9.21 7.19
C MET A 150 -6.34 7.85 7.37
N TRP A 151 -7.17 6.84 7.63
CA TRP A 151 -6.75 5.43 7.60
C TRP A 151 -6.89 4.86 6.19
N TRP A 152 -6.18 3.77 5.88
CA TRP A 152 -6.28 3.13 4.57
C TRP A 152 -6.14 1.61 4.62
N TRP A 153 -6.83 0.93 3.70
CA TRP A 153 -6.83 -0.52 3.57
C TRP A 153 -5.52 -1.05 2.99
N THR A 154 -5.00 -2.12 3.57
CA THR A 154 -4.11 -3.04 2.85
C THR A 154 -4.93 -3.98 1.96
N ARG A 155 -4.29 -4.80 1.12
CA ARG A 155 -4.97 -5.91 0.41
C ARG A 155 -5.09 -7.20 1.23
N THR A 156 -4.47 -7.28 2.41
CA THR A 156 -4.38 -8.53 3.18
C THR A 156 -5.61 -8.70 4.08
N PRO A 157 -6.39 -9.79 3.93
CA PRO A 157 -7.45 -10.14 4.86
C PRO A 157 -6.89 -10.46 6.27
N ALA A 158 -7.63 -10.08 7.31
CA ALA A 158 -7.40 -10.57 8.66
C ALA A 158 -8.16 -11.89 8.87
N VAL A 159 -9.47 -11.85 8.61
CA VAL A 159 -10.36 -13.03 8.59
C VAL A 159 -11.07 -13.02 7.24
N LEU A 160 -10.94 -14.10 6.47
CA LEU A 160 -11.49 -14.19 5.12
C LEU A 160 -13.01 -13.89 5.11
N GLY A 161 -13.42 -12.95 4.26
CA GLY A 161 -14.82 -12.53 4.13
C GLY A 161 -15.36 -11.64 5.26
N GLU A 162 -14.63 -11.50 6.37
CA GLU A 162 -15.11 -10.78 7.56
C GLU A 162 -14.36 -9.48 7.81
N SER A 163 -13.03 -9.51 7.84
CA SER A 163 -12.20 -8.35 8.19
C SER A 163 -10.89 -8.30 7.41
N ALA A 164 -10.36 -7.09 7.23
CA ALA A 164 -9.11 -6.85 6.52
C ALA A 164 -8.18 -5.93 7.31
N TRP A 165 -6.89 -6.04 7.03
CA TRP A 165 -5.85 -5.22 7.63
C TRP A 165 -5.88 -3.80 7.09
N ASP A 166 -5.64 -2.85 7.98
CA ASP A 166 -5.57 -1.42 7.68
C ASP A 166 -4.40 -0.76 8.41
N VAL A 167 -3.96 0.37 7.87
CA VAL A 167 -3.15 1.34 8.60
C VAL A 167 -4.10 2.35 9.25
N ASN A 168 -4.18 2.29 10.57
CA ASN A 168 -5.12 3.06 11.38
C ASN A 168 -4.65 4.52 11.56
N ARG A 169 -5.60 5.38 11.91
CA ARG A 169 -5.38 6.79 12.26
C ARG A 169 -5.60 7.11 13.74
N VAL A 170 -6.39 6.31 14.46
CA VAL A 170 -6.86 6.60 15.85
C VAL A 170 -5.96 5.90 16.88
N GLU A 171 -6.01 6.36 18.14
CA GLU A 171 -5.29 5.88 19.35
C GLU A 171 -3.76 6.00 19.26
N MET A 172 -3.17 5.40 18.24
CA MET A 172 -1.76 5.48 17.88
C MET A 172 -1.67 5.54 16.34
N SER A 173 -1.52 6.75 15.80
CA SER A 173 -1.50 6.99 14.34
C SER A 173 -0.51 6.08 13.62
N GLY A 174 -0.99 5.46 12.54
CA GLY A 174 -0.26 4.56 11.66
C GLY A 174 -0.04 3.14 12.18
N MET A 175 -0.74 2.73 13.24
CA MET A 175 -0.70 1.34 13.71
C MET A 175 -1.34 0.38 12.69
N LEU A 176 -0.87 -0.87 12.68
CA LEU A 176 -1.53 -1.95 11.96
C LEU A 176 -2.74 -2.46 12.78
N SER A 177 -3.92 -2.42 12.19
CA SER A 177 -5.18 -2.86 12.79
C SER A 177 -5.97 -3.68 11.78
N ASN A 178 -7.12 -4.22 12.21
CA ASN A 178 -8.12 -4.72 11.28
C ASN A 178 -9.48 -4.05 11.52
N ARG A 179 -10.32 -4.07 10.49
CA ARG A 179 -11.73 -3.66 10.52
C ARG A 179 -12.58 -4.59 9.67
N ALA A 180 -13.89 -4.60 9.90
CA ALA A 180 -14.83 -5.35 9.07
C ALA A 180 -14.66 -4.98 7.59
N ALA A 181 -14.64 -5.99 6.70
CA ALA A 181 -14.33 -5.82 5.28
C ALA A 181 -15.37 -4.97 4.54
N ASN A 182 -16.59 -4.90 5.06
CA ASN A 182 -17.66 -4.03 4.57
C ASN A 182 -17.68 -2.63 5.20
N ASN A 183 -16.73 -2.29 6.07
CA ASN A 183 -16.68 -0.98 6.72
C ASN A 183 -16.50 0.14 5.68
N VAL A 184 -17.36 1.16 5.77
CA VAL A 184 -17.31 2.36 4.94
C VAL A 184 -17.22 3.56 5.88
N SER A 185 -16.28 4.47 5.61
CA SER A 185 -16.03 5.62 6.47
C SER A 185 -15.60 6.84 5.67
N ALA A 186 -16.07 8.03 6.05
CA ALA A 186 -15.63 9.29 5.43
C ALA A 186 -14.13 9.61 5.67
N VAL A 187 -13.49 8.87 6.57
CA VAL A 187 -12.12 9.11 7.05
C VAL A 187 -11.18 7.94 6.77
N GLY A 188 -11.54 7.08 5.82
CA GLY A 188 -10.63 6.11 5.26
C GLY A 188 -11.20 5.27 4.14
N GLY A 189 -10.32 4.51 3.49
CA GLY A 189 -10.66 3.77 2.27
C GLY A 189 -9.41 3.32 1.52
N VAL A 190 -9.42 3.51 0.20
CA VAL A 190 -8.44 2.89 -0.69
C VAL A 190 -7.31 3.86 -1.04
N ARG A 191 -6.07 3.36 -1.05
CA ARG A 191 -4.87 4.13 -1.37
C ARG A 191 -4.06 3.43 -2.48
N PRO A 192 -4.24 3.84 -3.76
CA PRO A 192 -3.60 3.17 -4.89
C PRO A 192 -2.07 3.28 -4.87
N ALA A 193 -1.38 2.17 -5.13
CA ALA A 193 0.05 2.09 -5.36
C ALA A 193 0.35 1.63 -6.80
N LEU A 194 1.55 1.97 -7.26
CA LEU A 194 2.05 1.68 -8.60
C LEU A 194 3.52 1.30 -8.53
N ILE A 195 3.96 0.44 -9.45
CA ILE A 195 5.36 0.38 -9.84
C ILE A 195 5.47 1.07 -11.18
N ILE A 196 6.32 2.08 -11.29
CA ILE A 196 6.59 2.82 -12.53
C ILE A 196 8.03 2.60 -12.97
N ARG A 197 8.28 2.65 -14.27
CA ARG A 197 9.64 2.65 -14.83
C ARG A 197 9.97 4.02 -15.39
N GLN A 198 11.11 4.57 -14.97
CA GLN A 198 11.66 5.83 -15.46
C GLN A 198 12.91 5.60 -16.28
#